data_AF-A0A1M5PNH6-F1
#
_entry.id   AF-A0A1M5PNH6-F1
#
_cell.length_a   1.000
_cell.length_b   1.000
_cell.length_c   1.000
_cell.angle_alpha   90.00
_cell.angle_beta   90.00
_cell.angle_gamma   90.00
#
_symmetry.space_group_name_H-M   'P 1'
#
loop_
_entity.id
_entity.type
_entity.pdbx_description
1 polymer ?
#
loop_
_entity_poly.entity_id
_entity_poly.type
_entity_poly.pdbx_seq_one_letter_code
_entity_poly.pdbx_strand_id
1 'polypeptide(L)'
;MFHPESINHCGAQYSLGHLNRALAEFRWKTAEKVEVTYSVRIDYSTHCYSDAGLPRVAGSYIVNDGSSDRIFCPSRHEYSLHLPQIVDGLFAKPTTSVALATTGNWFVYRLTMAPALPQGEIYYVFFRMHPSPVGTWKDGAINLDLYVESAYSRANPVASAARMPFGKAVERRMADLSL
;
A
#
# COMPACT_ATOMS: atom_id res chain seq x y z
N MET A 1 10.03 -6.58 3.31
CA MET A 1 10.00 -7.62 4.37
C MET A 1 9.11 -8.74 3.87
N PHE A 2 9.53 -10.00 3.97
CA PHE A 2 8.66 -11.12 3.61
C PHE A 2 7.77 -11.46 4.79
N HIS A 3 6.45 -11.50 4.59
CA HIS A 3 5.52 -12.05 5.59
C HIS A 3 5.55 -13.57 5.48
N PRO A 4 5.50 -14.32 6.60
CA PRO A 4 5.22 -15.75 6.52
C PRO A 4 3.81 -15.96 5.95
N GLU A 5 3.55 -17.09 5.28
CA GLU A 5 2.22 -17.36 4.71
C GLU A 5 1.12 -17.39 5.78
N SER A 6 1.44 -17.83 6.99
CA SER A 6 0.55 -17.80 8.14
C SER A 6 1.31 -17.66 9.46
N ILE A 7 0.59 -17.29 10.51
CA ILE A 7 1.10 -17.17 11.88
C ILE A 7 0.10 -17.81 12.86
N ASN A 8 0.59 -18.15 14.05
CA ASN A 8 -0.26 -18.51 15.19
C ASN A 8 -0.22 -17.40 16.23
N HIS A 9 -1.37 -16.83 16.58
CA HIS A 9 -1.52 -15.80 17.60
C HIS A 9 -2.65 -16.17 18.57
N CYS A 10 -2.31 -16.28 19.85
CA CYS A 10 -3.23 -16.63 20.95
C CYS A 10 -4.04 -17.91 20.68
N GLY A 11 -3.39 -18.93 20.10
CA GLY A 11 -4.01 -20.22 19.78
C GLY A 11 -4.85 -20.23 18.49
N ALA A 12 -4.98 -19.11 17.79
CA ALA A 12 -5.65 -19.02 16.50
C ALA A 12 -4.63 -18.85 15.36
N GLN A 13 -4.90 -19.48 14.22
CA GLN A 13 -4.08 -19.37 13.01
C GLN A 13 -4.63 -18.25 12.11
N TYR A 14 -3.74 -17.40 11.59
CA TYR A 14 -4.06 -16.32 10.69
C TYR A 14 -3.24 -16.43 9.41
N SER A 15 -3.88 -16.42 8.26
CA SER A 15 -3.20 -16.33 6.95
C SER A 15 -2.77 -14.90 6.67
N LEU A 16 -1.56 -14.72 6.14
CA LEU A 16 -1.03 -13.44 5.67
C LEU A 16 -0.76 -13.46 4.16
N GLY A 17 -1.17 -14.52 3.45
CA GLY A 17 -0.88 -14.70 2.03
C GLY A 17 -1.46 -13.60 1.12
N HIS A 18 -2.46 -12.85 1.58
CA HIS A 18 -2.98 -11.68 0.86
C HIS A 18 -1.97 -10.52 0.80
N LEU A 19 -0.93 -10.51 1.64
CA LEU A 19 0.17 -9.55 1.61
C LEU A 19 1.39 -10.06 0.84
N ASN A 20 1.25 -11.20 0.13
CA ASN A 20 2.28 -11.65 -0.80
C ASN A 20 2.48 -10.63 -1.90
N ARG A 21 3.70 -10.58 -2.42
CA ARG A 21 4.03 -9.74 -3.57
C ARG A 21 3.09 -10.03 -4.74
N ALA A 22 2.58 -8.97 -5.34
CA ALA A 22 1.69 -9.03 -6.49
C ALA A 22 2.29 -8.31 -7.71
N LEU A 23 1.77 -8.63 -8.89
CA LEU A 23 2.07 -7.95 -10.14
C LEU A 23 0.78 -7.40 -10.71
N ALA A 24 0.82 -6.19 -11.25
CA ALA A 24 -0.30 -5.56 -11.94
C ALA A 24 0.18 -4.84 -13.21
N GLU A 25 -0.76 -4.54 -14.08
CA GLU A 25 -0.53 -3.72 -15.27
C GLU A 25 -1.62 -2.65 -15.36
N PHE A 26 -1.26 -1.45 -15.77
CA PHE A 26 -2.25 -0.44 -16.13
C PHE A 26 -1.75 0.43 -17.28
N ARG A 27 -2.69 1.05 -17.99
CA ARG A 27 -2.39 2.01 -19.06
C ARG A 27 -2.74 3.41 -18.63
N TRP A 28 -1.92 4.36 -19.06
CA TRP A 28 -2.13 5.78 -18.81
C TRP A 28 -1.85 6.59 -20.07
N LYS A 29 -2.68 7.60 -20.30
CA LYS A 29 -2.47 8.59 -21.35
C LYS A 29 -1.80 9.81 -20.74
N THR A 30 -0.55 10.07 -21.13
CA THR A 30 0.24 11.20 -20.59
C THR A 30 -0.36 12.54 -21.03
N ALA A 31 0.17 13.64 -20.48
CA ALA A 31 -0.21 14.99 -20.90
C ALA A 31 0.05 15.24 -22.40
N GLU A 32 1.09 14.60 -22.95
CA GLU A 32 1.49 14.63 -24.37
C GLU A 32 0.62 13.71 -25.24
N LYS A 33 -0.44 13.11 -24.66
CA LYS A 33 -1.39 12.20 -25.32
C LYS A 33 -0.77 10.87 -25.78
N VAL A 34 0.39 10.50 -25.23
CA VAL A 34 1.03 9.21 -25.46
C VAL A 34 0.42 8.17 -24.54
N GLU A 35 0.06 6.99 -25.08
CA GLU A 35 -0.37 5.85 -24.26
C GLU A 35 0.86 5.09 -23.78
N VAL A 36 0.96 4.92 -22.46
CA VAL A 36 2.06 4.21 -21.80
C VAL A 36 1.49 3.07 -20.98
N THR A 37 2.13 1.91 -21.07
CA THR A 37 1.81 0.74 -20.24
C THR A 37 2.81 0.64 -19.11
N TYR A 38 2.31 0.52 -17.89
CA TYR A 38 3.13 0.33 -16.68
C TYR A 38 2.95 -1.09 -16.16
N SER A 39 4.07 -1.79 -15.94
CA SER A 39 4.11 -3.04 -15.18
C SER A 39 4.51 -2.72 -13.74
N VAL A 40 3.70 -3.13 -12.78
CA VAL A 40 3.84 -2.74 -11.38
C VAL A 40 4.11 -3.98 -10.53
N ARG A 41 5.24 -3.99 -9.81
CA ARG A 41 5.49 -4.92 -8.73
C ARG A 41 5.06 -4.28 -7.42
N ILE A 42 4.22 -4.99 -6.67
CA ILE A 42 3.58 -4.48 -5.46
C ILE A 42 4.11 -5.26 -4.27
N ASP A 43 4.62 -4.53 -3.28
CA ASP A 43 5.11 -5.08 -2.02
C ASP A 43 4.37 -4.42 -0.85
N TYR A 44 3.97 -5.23 0.13
CA TYR A 44 3.23 -4.80 1.31
C TYR A 44 4.12 -4.85 2.55
N SER A 45 4.08 -3.80 3.37
CA SER A 45 4.77 -3.77 4.66
C SER A 45 3.99 -4.55 5.74
N THR A 46 4.43 -4.44 7.00
CA THR A 46 3.83 -5.09 8.18
C THR A 46 2.50 -4.46 8.60
N HIS A 47 1.47 -4.62 7.77
CA HIS A 47 0.14 -4.05 8.02
C HIS A 47 -0.62 -4.72 9.16
N CYS A 48 -0.37 -6.00 9.45
CA CYS A 48 -1.06 -6.75 10.51
C CYS A 48 -0.50 -6.54 11.92
N TYR A 49 0.46 -5.63 12.11
CA TYR A 49 1.20 -5.49 13.35
C TYR A 49 1.06 -4.08 13.93
N SER A 50 1.14 -3.95 15.24
CA SER A 50 1.02 -2.67 15.95
C SER A 50 2.06 -2.51 17.06
N ASP A 51 2.47 -1.26 17.25
CA ASP A 51 3.28 -0.72 18.34
C ASP A 51 2.43 -0.24 19.53
N ALA A 52 1.09 -0.22 19.40
CA ALA A 52 0.16 0.50 20.27
C ALA A 52 -0.15 -0.21 21.59
N GLY A 53 0.89 -0.61 22.34
CA GLY A 53 0.74 -1.06 23.72
C GLY A 53 -0.18 -2.28 23.91
N LEU A 54 -0.36 -3.10 22.86
CA LEU A 54 -1.10 -4.35 22.98
C LEU A 54 -0.45 -5.21 24.08
N PRO A 55 -1.25 -5.83 24.97
CA PRO A 55 -0.69 -6.61 26.06
C PRO A 55 0.05 -7.82 25.49
N ARG A 56 1.30 -8.01 25.91
CA ARG A 56 2.08 -9.22 25.61
C ARG A 56 1.60 -10.35 26.50
N VAL A 57 0.62 -11.10 26.00
CA VAL A 57 0.10 -12.30 26.68
C VAL A 57 0.71 -13.56 26.10
N ALA A 58 0.64 -14.67 26.83
CA ALA A 58 1.09 -15.98 26.34
C ALA A 58 0.41 -16.32 25.00
N GLY A 59 1.21 -16.73 24.01
CA GLY A 59 0.73 -17.01 22.65
C GLY A 59 0.70 -15.80 21.71
N SER A 60 1.08 -14.60 22.16
CA SER A 60 1.19 -13.43 21.27
C SER A 60 2.28 -13.63 20.22
N TYR A 61 1.92 -13.51 18.94
CA TYR A 61 2.89 -13.41 17.86
C TYR A 61 3.52 -12.00 17.80
N ILE A 62 4.84 -11.94 17.86
CA ILE A 62 5.63 -10.69 17.91
C ILE A 62 6.67 -10.72 16.79
N VAL A 63 6.83 -9.60 16.10
CA VAL A 63 7.92 -9.37 15.13
C VAL A 63 8.73 -8.18 15.56
N ASN A 64 10.04 -8.24 15.34
CA ASN A 64 10.90 -7.06 15.48
C ASN A 64 11.10 -6.42 14.11
N ASP A 65 10.76 -5.13 13.98
CA ASP A 65 10.89 -4.41 12.70
C ASP A 65 12.20 -3.62 12.57
N GLY A 66 13.16 -3.85 13.48
CA GLY A 66 14.43 -3.13 13.59
C GLY A 66 14.36 -1.88 14.48
N SER A 67 13.17 -1.33 14.74
CA SER A 67 12.97 -0.15 15.59
C SER A 67 12.27 -0.49 16.90
N SER A 68 11.31 -1.41 16.85
CA SER A 68 10.56 -1.88 18.00
C SER A 68 9.97 -3.27 17.74
N ASP A 69 9.66 -3.95 18.83
CA ASP A 69 8.81 -5.13 18.78
C ASP A 69 7.37 -4.71 18.51
N ARG A 70 6.77 -5.31 17.49
CA ARG A 70 5.37 -5.13 17.14
C ARG A 70 4.60 -6.42 17.35
N ILE A 71 3.40 -6.29 17.90
CA ILE A 71 2.53 -7.42 18.20
C ILE A 71 1.50 -7.54 17.06
N PHE A 72 1.18 -8.76 16.66
CA PHE A 72 0.11 -9.00 15.71
C PHE A 72 -1.23 -8.49 16.26
N CYS A 73 -1.98 -7.80 15.41
CA CYS A 73 -3.23 -7.14 15.74
C CYS A 73 -4.35 -7.70 14.84
N PRO A 74 -5.28 -8.51 15.39
CA PRO A 74 -6.36 -9.13 14.61
C PRO A 74 -7.23 -8.13 13.82
N SER A 75 -7.54 -6.97 14.39
CA SER A 75 -8.34 -5.95 13.69
C SER A 75 -7.59 -5.35 12.50
N ARG A 76 -6.27 -5.13 12.63
CA ARG A 76 -5.44 -4.71 11.50
C ARG A 76 -5.32 -5.79 10.43
N HIS A 77 -5.26 -7.06 10.84
CA HIS A 77 -5.31 -8.18 9.92
C HIS A 77 -6.61 -8.17 9.10
N GLU A 78 -7.76 -8.04 9.76
CA GLU A 78 -9.07 -7.96 9.10
C GLU A 78 -9.12 -6.82 8.06
N TYR A 79 -8.68 -5.62 8.42
CA TYR A 79 -8.63 -4.50 7.46
C TYR A 79 -7.63 -4.73 6.33
N SER A 80 -6.51 -5.40 6.61
CA SER A 80 -5.48 -5.65 5.61
C SER A 80 -5.94 -6.60 4.50
N LEU A 81 -6.95 -7.44 4.74
CA LEU A 81 -7.52 -8.34 3.74
C LEU A 81 -8.07 -7.59 2.52
N HIS A 82 -8.47 -6.33 2.71
CA HIS A 82 -8.99 -5.49 1.63
C HIS A 82 -7.88 -4.78 0.83
N LEU A 83 -6.65 -4.74 1.33
CA LEU A 83 -5.57 -3.96 0.71
C LEU A 83 -5.27 -4.33 -0.73
N PRO A 84 -5.19 -5.62 -1.12
CA PRO A 84 -4.98 -5.98 -2.52
C PRO A 84 -6.03 -5.38 -3.43
N GLN A 85 -7.31 -5.56 -3.09
CA GLN A 85 -8.42 -5.03 -3.88
C GLN A 85 -8.42 -3.50 -3.95
N ILE A 86 -8.07 -2.82 -2.85
CA ILE A 86 -7.97 -1.35 -2.79
C ILE A 86 -6.88 -0.86 -3.75
N VAL A 87 -5.72 -1.51 -3.75
CA VAL A 87 -4.59 -1.16 -4.61
C VAL A 87 -4.91 -1.50 -6.08
N ASP A 88 -5.55 -2.64 -6.34
CA ASP A 88 -6.02 -3.01 -7.68
C ASP A 88 -7.01 -2.00 -8.26
N GLY A 89 -7.84 -1.38 -7.42
CA GLY A 89 -8.74 -0.29 -7.81
C GLY A 89 -8.00 0.92 -8.41
N LEU A 90 -6.76 1.20 -7.98
CA LEU A 90 -5.94 2.27 -8.56
C LEU A 90 -5.47 1.92 -9.97
N PHE A 91 -5.15 0.66 -10.25
CA PHE A 91 -4.74 0.20 -11.58
C PHE A 91 -5.93 0.07 -12.53
N ALA A 92 -7.07 -0.43 -12.05
CA ALA A 92 -8.30 -0.52 -12.82
C ALA A 92 -8.84 0.87 -13.19
N LYS A 93 -8.63 1.87 -12.32
CA LYS A 93 -9.02 3.26 -12.56
C LYS A 93 -7.86 4.20 -12.22
N PRO A 94 -6.89 4.37 -13.13
CA PRO A 94 -5.72 5.24 -12.90
C PRO A 94 -6.09 6.73 -12.85
N THR A 95 -7.34 7.08 -13.15
CA THR A 95 -7.91 8.41 -12.93
C THR A 95 -8.29 8.68 -11.47
N THR A 96 -8.26 7.66 -10.60
CA THR A 96 -8.56 7.79 -9.17
C THR A 96 -7.62 8.78 -8.51
N SER A 97 -8.18 9.70 -7.71
CA SER A 97 -7.40 10.74 -7.05
C SER A 97 -6.59 10.17 -5.89
N VAL A 98 -5.30 10.47 -5.92
CA VAL A 98 -4.36 10.25 -4.81
C VAL A 98 -3.77 11.58 -4.38
N ALA A 99 -3.34 11.67 -3.13
CA ALA A 99 -2.74 12.86 -2.56
C ALA A 99 -1.24 12.67 -2.35
N LEU A 100 -0.43 13.71 -2.54
CA LEU A 100 0.96 13.74 -2.11
C LEU A 100 0.98 14.27 -0.66
N ALA A 101 1.55 13.51 0.27
CA ALA A 101 1.69 13.95 1.66
C ALA A 101 2.59 15.20 1.74
N THR A 102 2.37 16.05 2.75
CA THR A 102 3.24 17.22 3.00
C THR A 102 4.61 16.84 3.56
N THR A 103 4.72 15.64 4.15
CA THR A 103 5.97 15.10 4.70
C THR A 103 6.32 13.78 4.03
N GLY A 104 7.59 13.64 3.64
CA GLY A 104 8.08 12.48 2.89
C GLY A 104 7.56 12.41 1.45
N ASN A 105 8.04 11.43 0.69
CA ASN A 105 7.61 11.17 -0.70
C ASN A 105 6.46 10.15 -0.75
N TRP A 106 5.47 10.29 0.13
CA TRP A 106 4.34 9.38 0.22
C TRP A 106 3.17 9.85 -0.61
N PHE A 107 2.58 8.91 -1.34
CA PHE A 107 1.24 9.06 -1.87
C PHE A 107 0.23 8.45 -0.91
N VAL A 108 -0.92 9.12 -0.81
CA VAL A 108 -2.00 8.79 0.12
C VAL A 108 -3.26 8.55 -0.69
N TYR A 109 -3.77 7.33 -0.65
CA TYR A 109 -5.08 6.99 -1.16
C TYR A 109 -6.08 6.95 -0.01
N ARG A 110 -7.18 7.69 -0.18
CA ARG A 110 -8.25 7.87 0.80
C ARG A 110 -9.50 7.20 0.29
N LEU A 111 -10.08 6.31 1.08
CA LEU A 111 -11.33 5.65 0.74
C LEU A 111 -12.21 5.36 1.95
N THR A 112 -13.50 5.24 1.70
CA THR A 112 -14.47 4.71 2.67
C THR A 112 -14.61 3.22 2.44
N MET A 113 -14.51 2.43 3.50
CA MET A 113 -14.71 0.97 3.43
C MET A 113 -16.21 0.63 3.44
N ALA A 114 -16.54 -0.54 2.87
CA ALA A 114 -17.87 -1.14 2.96
C ALA A 114 -17.70 -2.56 3.55
N PRO A 115 -18.25 -2.85 4.75
CA PRO A 115 -19.01 -1.94 5.61
C PRO A 115 -18.17 -0.78 6.15
N ALA A 116 -18.84 0.30 6.58
CA ALA A 116 -18.15 1.47 7.12
C ALA A 116 -17.36 1.12 8.38
N LEU A 117 -16.23 1.80 8.59
CA LEU A 117 -15.42 1.65 9.79
C LEU A 117 -16.21 2.09 11.04
N PRO A 118 -16.00 1.45 12.21
CA PRO A 118 -16.92 1.55 13.35
C PRO A 118 -17.21 2.96 13.87
N GLN A 119 -16.28 3.92 13.71
CA GLN A 119 -16.45 5.32 14.14
C GLN A 119 -16.57 6.31 12.97
N GLY A 120 -16.98 5.84 11.78
CA GLY A 120 -17.03 6.67 10.58
C GLY A 120 -15.66 7.13 10.09
N GLU A 121 -14.60 6.45 10.54
CA GLU A 121 -13.24 6.74 10.16
C GLU A 121 -13.02 6.51 8.67
N ILE A 122 -11.98 7.13 8.15
CA ILE A 122 -11.59 6.98 6.76
C ILE A 122 -10.35 6.09 6.72
N TYR A 123 -10.32 5.18 5.75
CA TYR A 123 -9.17 4.32 5.55
C TYR A 123 -8.16 5.01 4.64
N TYR A 124 -6.91 5.07 5.11
CA TYR A 124 -5.79 5.67 4.40
C TYR A 124 -4.80 4.59 4.04
N VAL A 125 -4.36 4.59 2.78
CA VAL A 125 -3.26 3.76 2.28
C VAL A 125 -2.11 4.67 1.88
N PHE A 126 -0.95 4.47 2.49
CA PHE A 126 0.27 5.21 2.23
C PHE A 126 1.22 4.33 1.43
N PHE A 127 1.70 4.84 0.31
CA PHE A 127 2.59 4.08 -0.56
C PHE A 127 3.68 4.96 -1.19
N ARG A 128 4.76 4.30 -1.61
CA ARG A 128 5.85 4.89 -2.38
C ARG A 128 5.96 4.22 -3.74
N MET A 129 6.56 4.95 -4.66
CA MET A 129 6.75 4.52 -6.04
C MET A 129 8.19 4.79 -6.47
N HIS A 130 8.81 3.78 -7.07
CA HIS A 130 10.18 3.82 -7.58
C HIS A 130 10.25 3.14 -8.95
N PRO A 131 11.00 3.67 -9.93
CA PRO A 131 11.34 2.93 -11.13
C PRO A 131 12.04 1.64 -10.73
N SER A 132 11.69 0.53 -11.38
CA SER A 132 12.32 -0.76 -11.09
C SER A 132 13.53 -0.96 -12.03
N PRO A 133 14.77 -1.04 -11.50
CA PRO A 133 15.99 -1.00 -12.32
C PRO A 133 16.36 -2.33 -13.01
N VAL A 134 15.52 -3.38 -12.97
CA VAL A 134 15.90 -4.70 -13.49
C VAL A 134 14.77 -5.41 -14.26
N GLY A 135 15.08 -5.75 -15.53
CA GLY A 135 14.77 -7.03 -16.17
C GLY A 135 13.32 -7.29 -16.57
N THR A 136 13.01 -7.10 -17.86
CA THR A 136 11.98 -7.82 -18.66
C THR A 136 10.72 -8.30 -17.90
N TRP A 137 9.95 -7.39 -17.31
CA TRP A 137 8.59 -7.74 -16.85
C TRP A 137 7.58 -7.75 -18.00
N LYS A 138 7.89 -7.04 -19.10
CA LYS A 138 7.34 -7.18 -20.46
C LYS A 138 8.09 -6.23 -21.39
N ASP A 139 8.34 -6.63 -22.63
CA ASP A 139 8.90 -5.70 -23.62
C ASP A 139 7.90 -4.55 -23.87
N GLY A 140 8.41 -3.30 -23.83
CA GLY A 140 7.61 -2.10 -24.12
C GLY A 140 6.82 -1.52 -22.94
N ALA A 141 6.87 -2.12 -21.74
CA ALA A 141 6.28 -1.54 -20.53
C ALA A 141 7.33 -0.81 -19.66
N ILE A 142 6.90 0.25 -18.96
CA ILE A 142 7.71 0.90 -17.93
C ILE A 142 7.50 0.17 -16.60
N ASN A 143 8.60 -0.25 -15.96
CA ASN A 143 8.54 -1.03 -14.73
C ASN A 143 8.55 -0.12 -13.49
N LEU A 144 7.59 -0.35 -12.59
CA LEU A 144 7.37 0.40 -11.36
C LEU A 144 7.36 -0.55 -10.17
N ASP A 145 8.08 -0.19 -9.12
CA ASP A 145 7.92 -0.74 -7.78
C ASP A 145 6.97 0.14 -6.96
N LEU A 146 5.86 -0.43 -6.50
CA LEU A 146 4.92 0.20 -5.58
C LEU A 146 5.03 -0.48 -4.21
N TYR A 147 5.46 0.27 -3.21
CA TYR A 147 5.60 -0.22 -1.85
C TYR A 147 4.49 0.37 -0.96
N VAL A 148 3.57 -0.46 -0.48
CA VAL A 148 2.53 -0.05 0.47
C VAL A 148 3.16 -0.01 1.87
N GLU A 149 3.47 1.19 2.34
CA GLU A 149 4.22 1.43 3.58
C GLU A 149 3.35 1.30 4.81
N SER A 150 2.10 1.73 4.74
CA SER A 150 1.15 1.59 5.84
C SER A 150 -0.29 1.73 5.35
N ALA A 151 -1.21 1.14 6.08
CA ALA A 151 -2.63 1.35 5.87
C ALA A 151 -3.41 1.20 7.16
N TYR A 152 -4.22 2.20 7.49
CA TYR A 152 -4.96 2.24 8.74
C TYR A 152 -6.07 3.29 8.69
N SER A 153 -7.04 3.14 9.59
CA SER A 153 -8.10 4.10 9.78
C SER A 153 -7.61 5.35 10.51
N ARG A 154 -8.14 6.52 10.13
CA ARG A 154 -7.96 7.77 10.89
C ARG A 154 -9.26 8.57 10.89
N ALA A 155 -9.58 9.14 12.05
CA ALA A 155 -10.62 10.15 12.15
C ALA A 155 -10.24 11.47 11.44
N ASN A 156 -8.97 11.89 11.57
CA ASN A 156 -8.50 13.17 11.04
C ASN A 156 -7.91 13.04 9.63
N PRO A 157 -8.18 14.00 8.72
CA PRO A 157 -7.54 14.05 7.42
C PRO A 157 -6.01 14.15 7.49
N VAL A 158 -5.34 13.47 6.58
CA VAL A 158 -3.90 13.64 6.35
C VAL A 158 -3.68 14.94 5.57
N ALA A 159 -2.77 15.79 6.05
CA ALA A 159 -2.35 16.97 5.31
C ALA A 159 -1.69 16.56 3.98
N SER A 160 -2.15 17.19 2.89
CA SER A 160 -1.66 16.89 1.54
C SER A 160 -1.17 18.15 0.84
N ALA A 161 0.00 18.07 0.21
CA ALA A 161 0.57 19.16 -0.58
C ALA A 161 -0.15 19.32 -1.94
N ALA A 162 -0.59 18.21 -2.53
CA ALA A 162 -1.27 18.21 -3.81
C ALA A 162 -2.18 16.98 -3.94
N ARG A 163 -3.13 17.04 -4.89
CA ARG A 163 -3.94 15.90 -5.33
C ARG A 163 -3.87 15.78 -6.84
N MET A 164 -3.80 14.55 -7.34
CA MET A 164 -3.77 14.27 -8.77
C MET A 164 -4.29 12.86 -9.05
N PRO A 165 -4.66 12.55 -10.30
CA PRO A 165 -4.89 11.16 -10.73
C PRO A 165 -3.69 10.26 -10.43
N PHE A 166 -3.93 9.01 -10.06
CA PHE A 166 -2.89 8.00 -9.82
C PHE A 166 -1.93 7.87 -11.00
N GLY A 167 -2.42 7.79 -12.24
CA GLY A 167 -1.57 7.71 -13.42
C GLY A 167 -0.68 8.94 -13.59
N LYS A 168 -1.18 10.14 -13.25
CA LYS A 168 -0.37 11.38 -13.26
C LYS A 168 0.68 11.38 -12.16
N ALA A 169 0.38 10.80 -10.99
CA ALA A 169 1.34 10.63 -9.90
C ALA A 169 2.49 9.70 -10.32
N VAL A 170 2.19 8.59 -11.01
CA VAL A 170 3.19 7.69 -11.57
C VAL A 170 4.04 8.40 -12.61
N GLU A 171 3.42 9.07 -13.58
CA GLU A 171 4.09 9.84 -14.64
C GLU A 171 5.10 10.84 -14.06
N ARG A 172 4.66 11.66 -13.09
CA ARG A 172 5.52 12.62 -12.41
C ARG A 172 6.70 11.92 -11.71
N ARG A 173 6.42 10.81 -11.01
CA ARG A 173 7.46 10.10 -10.27
C ARG A 173 8.52 9.49 -11.17
N MET A 174 8.15 9.03 -12.36
CA MET A 174 9.11 8.52 -13.36
C MET A 174 9.95 9.64 -13.98
N ALA A 175 9.35 10.80 -14.22
CA ALA A 175 10.07 11.96 -14.77
C ALA A 175 11.11 12.53 -13.81
N ASP A 176 10.78 12.63 -12.51
CA ASP A 176 11.66 13.18 -11.46
C ASP A 176 12.97 12.37 -11.26
N LEU A 177 13.08 11.17 -11.84
CA LEU A 177 14.21 10.25 -11.66
C LEU A 177 15.03 10.02 -12.95
N SER A 178 14.68 10.75 -14.03
CA SER A 178 15.41 10.76 -15.30
C SER A 178 16.36 11.98 -15.44
N LEU A 179 16.55 12.72 -14.34
CA LEU A 179 17.49 13.84 -14.18
C LEU A 179 18.59 13.45 -13.19
#